data_AF-A0A3B8Q7P4-F1
#
_entry.id   AF-A0A3B8Q7P4-F1
#
_cell.length_a   1.000
_cell.length_b   1.000
_cell.length_c   1.000
_cell.angle_alpha   90.00
_cell.angle_beta   90.00
_cell.angle_gamma   90.00
#
_symmetry.space_group_name_H-M   'P 1'
#
loop_
_entity.id
_entity.type
_entity.pdbx_description
1 polymer ?
#
loop_
_entity_poly.entity_id
_entity_poly.type
_entity_poly.pdbx_seq_one_letter_code
_entity_poly.pdbx_strand_id
1 'polypeptide(L)'
;MNTLPTPADNAARQHIGALAWAASGKDPGLTPEYILDWALRGNRFFPEDLADVRLSVPIDLKATKHTWIVAVNEGRELVARLPAKELGCFYVNAAGQPVNPDPDSPNFSQL
;
A
#
# COMPACT_ATOMS: atom_id res chain seq x y z
N MET A 1 -1.31 -20.48 -22.22
CA MET A 1 -2.62 -20.07 -21.65
C MET A 1 -2.33 -19.62 -20.23
N ASN A 2 -2.13 -18.33 -20.00
CA ASN A 2 -1.79 -17.81 -18.67
C ASN A 2 -3.03 -17.13 -18.08
N THR A 3 -3.48 -17.66 -16.95
CA THR A 3 -4.60 -17.15 -16.18
C THR A 3 -4.24 -15.80 -15.58
N LEU A 4 -5.08 -14.79 -15.84
CA LEU A 4 -5.06 -13.52 -15.12
C LEU A 4 -5.13 -13.79 -13.60
N PRO A 5 -4.49 -12.96 -12.75
CA PRO A 5 -4.62 -13.08 -11.30
C PRO A 5 -6.11 -13.09 -10.94
N THR A 6 -6.55 -14.12 -10.24
CA THR A 6 -7.96 -14.30 -9.87
C THR A 6 -8.33 -13.28 -8.79
N PRO A 7 -9.62 -12.92 -8.66
CA PRO A 7 -10.08 -11.98 -7.63
C PRO A 7 -9.67 -12.36 -6.20
N ALA A 8 -9.45 -13.65 -5.93
CA ALA A 8 -8.95 -14.16 -4.66
C ALA A 8 -7.49 -13.73 -4.36
N ASP A 9 -6.62 -13.59 -5.37
CA ASP A 9 -5.24 -13.12 -5.20
C ASP A 9 -5.19 -11.62 -4.87
N ASN A 10 -6.23 -10.87 -5.22
CA ASN A 10 -6.36 -9.45 -4.88
C ASN A 10 -6.91 -9.22 -3.47
N ALA A 11 -7.55 -10.22 -2.85
CA ALA A 11 -8.14 -10.10 -1.52
C ALA A 11 -7.11 -9.91 -0.39
N ALA A 12 -5.85 -10.27 -0.63
CA ALA A 12 -4.76 -10.11 0.33
C ALA A 12 -3.94 -8.82 0.14
N ARG A 13 -4.27 -7.99 -0.85
CA ARG A 13 -3.49 -6.77 -1.15
C ARG A 13 -3.76 -5.69 -0.11
N GLN A 14 -2.70 -5.30 0.58
CA GLN A 14 -2.76 -4.23 1.57
C GLN A 14 -2.54 -2.87 0.92
N HIS A 15 -3.32 -1.91 1.36
CA HIS A 15 -3.30 -0.53 0.93
C HIS A 15 -2.02 0.13 1.44
N ILE A 16 -1.25 0.77 0.56
CA ILE A 16 0.04 1.37 0.95
C ILE A 16 -0.11 2.44 2.03
N GLY A 17 -1.18 3.24 1.98
CA GLY A 17 -1.58 4.16 3.07
C GLY A 17 -1.76 3.47 4.43
N ALA A 18 -2.39 2.30 4.49
CA ALA A 18 -2.57 1.55 5.75
C ALA A 18 -1.23 1.01 6.28
N LEU A 19 -0.35 0.57 5.40
CA LEU A 19 1.00 0.13 5.76
C LEU A 19 1.86 1.30 6.24
N ALA A 20 1.80 2.45 5.56
CA ALA A 20 2.49 3.67 5.97
C ALA A 20 1.99 4.16 7.33
N TRP A 21 0.67 4.10 7.56
CA TRP A 21 0.04 4.43 8.83
C TRP A 21 0.57 3.57 9.98
N ALA A 22 0.60 2.25 9.80
CA ALA A 22 1.14 1.33 10.80
C ALA A 22 2.64 1.55 11.05
N ALA A 23 3.42 1.79 9.99
CA ALA A 23 4.86 1.99 10.09
C ALA A 23 5.23 3.24 10.92
N SER A 24 4.39 4.28 10.90
CA SER A 24 4.59 5.50 11.71
C SER A 24 4.58 5.28 13.21
N GLY A 25 4.04 4.17 13.71
CA GLY A 25 4.07 3.83 15.13
C GLY A 25 5.45 3.41 15.65
N LYS A 26 6.38 3.09 14.74
CA LYS A 26 7.69 2.52 15.10
C LYS A 26 8.67 3.57 15.61
N ASP A 27 8.81 4.68 14.90
CA ASP A 27 9.87 5.67 15.11
C ASP A 27 9.26 7.08 15.34
N PRO A 28 9.53 7.74 16.49
CA PRO A 28 9.03 9.08 16.76
C PRO A 28 9.46 10.08 15.68
N GLY A 29 8.50 10.82 15.12
CA GLY A 29 8.73 11.80 14.07
C GLY A 29 8.58 11.27 12.64
N LEU A 30 8.38 9.96 12.45
CA LEU A 30 8.05 9.39 11.14
C LEU A 30 6.54 9.46 10.90
N THR A 31 6.09 10.33 10.00
CA THR A 31 4.67 10.45 9.66
C THR A 31 4.29 9.62 8.42
N PRO A 32 3.02 9.21 8.28
CA PRO A 32 2.59 8.41 7.14
C PRO A 32 2.77 9.19 5.83
N GLU A 33 2.56 10.51 5.86
CA GLU A 33 2.76 11.41 4.72
C GLU A 33 4.22 11.42 4.27
N TYR A 34 5.18 11.45 5.21
CA TYR A 34 6.60 11.39 4.87
C TYR A 34 6.97 10.07 4.18
N ILE A 35 6.45 8.94 4.68
CA ILE A 35 6.65 7.63 4.06
C ILE A 35 6.10 7.62 2.62
N LEU A 36 4.88 8.14 2.43
CA LEU A 36 4.24 8.21 1.11
C LEU A 36 4.93 9.20 0.16
N ASP A 37 5.49 10.29 0.68
CA ASP A 37 6.33 11.22 -0.10
C ASP A 37 7.61 10.53 -0.57
N TRP A 38 8.29 9.80 0.30
CA TRP A 38 9.49 9.03 -0.07
C TRP A 38 9.19 7.95 -1.10
N ALA A 39 8.02 7.30 -1.01
CA ALA A 39 7.57 6.32 -1.99
C ALA A 39 7.47 6.88 -3.43
N LEU A 40 7.39 8.20 -3.62
CA LEU A 40 7.38 8.80 -4.96
C LEU A 40 8.75 9.28 -5.44
N ARG A 41 9.71 9.43 -4.52
CA ARG A 41 11.06 9.93 -4.83
C ARG A 41 11.92 8.83 -5.45
N GLY A 42 12.80 9.19 -6.38
CA GLY A 42 13.85 8.31 -6.90
C GLY A 42 13.41 7.13 -7.77
N ASN A 43 12.11 6.93 -7.99
CA ASN A 43 11.58 5.73 -8.65
C ASN A 43 11.56 5.83 -10.18
N ARG A 44 12.73 5.91 -10.82
CA ARG A 44 12.90 5.79 -12.28
C ARG A 44 13.66 4.48 -12.57
N PHE A 45 12.96 3.55 -13.22
CA PHE A 45 13.53 2.30 -13.70
C PHE A 45 13.69 2.36 -15.21
N PHE A 46 14.80 1.83 -15.70
CA PHE A 46 15.06 1.60 -17.10
C PHE A 46 14.94 0.10 -17.40
N PRO A 47 14.65 -0.28 -18.66
CA PRO A 47 14.62 -1.68 -19.05
C PRO A 47 15.91 -2.43 -18.72
N GLU A 48 17.08 -1.78 -18.81
CA GLU A 48 18.36 -2.37 -18.43
C GLU A 48 18.45 -2.73 -16.94
N ASP A 49 17.78 -1.98 -16.04
CA ASP A 49 17.77 -2.29 -14.60
C ASP A 49 17.06 -3.63 -14.30
N LEU A 50 16.22 -4.09 -15.24
CA LEU A 50 15.49 -5.36 -15.14
C LEU A 50 16.20 -6.51 -15.86
N ALA A 51 17.28 -6.26 -16.60
CA ALA A 51 17.96 -7.29 -17.38
C ALA A 51 18.50 -8.44 -16.51
N ASP A 52 18.92 -8.12 -15.29
CA ASP A 52 19.43 -9.09 -14.31
C ASP A 52 18.32 -9.68 -13.40
N VAL A 53 17.07 -9.24 -13.57
CA VAL A 53 15.94 -9.69 -12.76
C VAL A 53 15.20 -10.83 -13.47
N ARG A 54 15.11 -11.99 -12.81
CA ARG A 54 14.31 -13.12 -13.30
C ARG A 54 12.83 -12.88 -13.03
N LEU A 55 12.12 -12.34 -14.02
CA LEU A 55 10.68 -12.13 -13.96
C LEU A 55 9.91 -13.34 -14.48
N SER A 56 8.85 -13.73 -13.77
CA SER A 56 7.93 -14.79 -14.21
C SER A 56 7.05 -14.36 -15.39
N VAL A 57 6.82 -13.05 -15.51
CA VAL A 57 6.08 -12.40 -16.60
C VAL A 57 6.78 -11.10 -16.99
N PRO A 58 6.75 -10.69 -18.27
CA PRO A 58 7.23 -9.37 -18.67
C PRO A 58 6.50 -8.27 -17.90
N ILE A 59 7.24 -7.27 -17.43
CA ILE A 59 6.68 -6.11 -16.72
C ILE A 59 6.68 -4.88 -17.63
N ASP A 60 5.54 -4.19 -17.69
CA ASP A 60 5.48 -2.87 -18.29
C ASP A 60 5.86 -1.85 -17.21
N LEU A 61 7.06 -1.30 -17.32
CA LEU A 61 7.59 -0.30 -16.38
C LEU A 61 6.71 0.95 -16.29
N LYS A 62 6.12 1.40 -17.41
CA LYS A 62 5.29 2.61 -17.44
C LYS A 62 3.94 2.34 -16.78
N ALA A 63 3.29 1.24 -17.12
CA ALA A 63 2.02 0.86 -16.50
C ALA A 63 2.18 0.58 -15.00
N THR A 64 3.29 -0.06 -14.61
CA THR A 64 3.63 -0.32 -13.20
C THR A 64 3.86 0.99 -12.45
N LYS A 65 4.64 1.91 -13.02
CA LYS A 65 4.87 3.23 -12.42
C LYS A 65 3.57 4.02 -12.25
N HIS A 66 2.68 3.97 -13.24
CA HIS A 66 1.37 4.60 -13.15
C HIS A 66 0.54 3.99 -12.02
N THR A 67 0.46 2.66 -11.95
CA THR A 67 -0.24 1.94 -10.88
C THR A 67 0.31 2.29 -9.50
N TRP A 68 1.65 2.40 -9.37
CA TRP A 68 2.30 2.82 -8.14
C TRP A 68 1.92 4.23 -7.70
N ILE A 69 1.93 5.21 -8.62
CA ILE A 69 1.54 6.58 -8.31
C ILE A 69 0.08 6.64 -7.84
N VAL A 70 -0.82 5.93 -8.54
CA VAL A 70 -2.24 5.86 -8.16
C VAL A 70 -2.38 5.30 -6.74
N ALA A 71 -1.77 4.15 -6.45
CA ALA A 71 -1.83 3.53 -5.13
C ALA A 71 -1.30 4.44 -4.01
N VAL A 72 -0.21 5.18 -4.26
CA VAL A 72 0.32 6.14 -3.28
C VAL A 72 -0.64 7.31 -3.05
N ASN A 73 -1.30 7.81 -4.11
CA ASN A 73 -2.28 8.89 -3.98
C ASN A 73 -3.53 8.45 -3.23
N GLU A 74 -4.09 7.28 -3.56
CA GLU A 74 -5.15 6.64 -2.76
C GLU A 74 -4.69 6.48 -1.30
N GLY A 75 -3.39 6.25 -1.08
CA GLY A 75 -2.80 6.12 0.25
C GLY A 75 -2.86 7.41 1.04
N ARG A 76 -2.63 8.55 0.38
CA ARG A 76 -2.76 9.88 0.99
C ARG A 76 -4.22 10.17 1.35
N GLU A 77 -5.14 9.82 0.47
CA GLU A 77 -6.59 10.00 0.71
C GLU A 77 -7.07 9.17 1.89
N LEU A 78 -6.58 7.93 2.03
CA LEU A 78 -6.87 7.09 3.19
C LEU A 78 -6.30 7.69 4.48
N VAL A 79 -5.01 8.03 4.49
CA VAL A 79 -4.32 8.61 5.66
C VAL A 79 -5.03 9.87 6.16
N ALA A 80 -5.50 10.72 5.25
CA ALA A 80 -6.21 11.95 5.60
C ALA A 80 -7.56 11.71 6.30
N ARG A 81 -8.15 10.52 6.15
CA ARG A 81 -9.43 10.13 6.80
C ARG A 81 -9.23 9.33 8.09
N LEU A 82 -8.03 8.81 8.37
CA LEU A 82 -7.80 7.96 9.54
C LEU A 82 -7.75 8.78 10.84
N PRO A 83 -8.29 8.28 11.96
CA PRO A 83 -8.27 9.01 13.22
C PRO A 83 -6.85 9.12 13.80
N ALA A 84 -6.38 10.34 14.08
CA ALA A 84 -5.04 10.56 14.63
C ALA A 84 -4.73 9.79 15.93
N LYS A 85 -5.76 9.44 16.72
CA LYS A 85 -5.61 8.64 17.95
C LYS A 85 -5.11 7.21 17.68
N GLU A 86 -5.28 6.71 16.46
CA GLU A 86 -4.90 5.35 16.02
C GLU A 86 -3.62 5.37 15.20
N LEU A 87 -2.87 6.50 15.20
CA LEU A 87 -1.61 6.60 14.48
C LEU A 87 -0.65 5.50 14.90
N GLY A 88 -0.11 4.76 13.92
CA GLY A 88 0.77 3.63 14.17
C GLY A 88 0.07 2.29 14.37
N CYS A 89 -1.27 2.24 14.38
CA CYS A 89 -2.01 0.99 14.47
C CYS A 89 -1.97 0.20 13.15
N PHE A 90 -1.90 -1.12 13.28
CA PHE A 90 -2.06 -2.07 12.18
C PHE A 90 -3.41 -2.77 12.33
N TYR A 91 -4.27 -2.63 11.32
CA TYR A 91 -5.65 -3.10 11.39
C TYR A 91 -5.74 -4.58 10.99
N VAL A 92 -6.40 -5.37 11.83
CA VAL A 92 -6.65 -6.80 11.59
C VAL A 92 -8.12 -7.11 11.87
N ASN A 93 -8.68 -8.09 11.16
CA ASN A 93 -10.00 -8.58 11.52
C ASN A 93 -9.95 -9.48 12.77
N ALA A 94 -11.13 -9.91 13.24
CA ALA A 94 -11.25 -10.83 14.38
C ALA A 94 -10.52 -12.18 14.19
N ALA A 95 -10.21 -12.58 12.95
CA ALA A 95 -9.42 -13.76 12.63
C ALA A 95 -7.90 -13.50 12.62
N GLY A 96 -7.46 -12.28 12.97
CA GLY A 96 -6.06 -11.84 12.96
C GLY A 96 -5.51 -11.59 11.55
N GLN A 97 -6.37 -11.49 10.54
CA GLN A 97 -5.94 -11.25 9.16
C GLN A 97 -5.83 -9.76 8.88
N PRO A 98 -4.76 -9.29 8.21
CA PRO A 98 -4.61 -7.90 7.81
C PRO A 98 -5.78 -7.39 6.97
N VAL A 99 -6.32 -6.23 7.32
CA VAL A 99 -7.40 -5.58 6.56
C VAL A 99 -7.04 -4.15 6.18
N ASN A 100 -7.62 -3.71 5.07
CA ASN A 100 -7.59 -2.30 4.69
C ASN A 100 -8.63 -1.55 5.52
N PRO A 101 -8.22 -0.56 6.33
CA PRO A 101 -9.15 0.23 7.11
C PRO A 101 -10.04 1.06 6.19
N ASP A 102 -11.33 1.12 6.51
CA ASP A 102 -12.27 2.06 5.91
C ASP A 102 -12.96 2.84 7.03
N PRO A 103 -12.58 4.11 7.26
CA PRO A 103 -13.14 4.95 8.33
C PRO A 103 -14.67 5.12 8.25
N ASP A 104 -15.25 4.99 7.06
CA ASP A 104 -16.68 5.15 6.82
C ASP A 104 -17.46 3.83 7.04
N SER A 105 -16.75 2.72 7.26
CA SER A 105 -17.36 1.43 7.52
C SER A 105 -17.92 1.34 8.95
N PRO A 106 -19.14 0.81 9.14
CA PRO A 106 -19.73 0.65 10.48
C PRO A 106 -18.93 -0.28 11.40
N ASN A 107 -18.08 -1.13 10.82
CA ASN A 107 -17.24 -2.07 11.57
C ASN A 107 -15.83 -1.54 11.84
N PHE A 108 -15.50 -0.30 11.44
CA PHE A 108 -14.17 0.27 11.63
C PHE A 108 -13.72 0.28 13.10
N SER A 109 -14.64 0.57 14.02
CA SER A 109 -14.40 0.57 15.47
C SER A 109 -14.14 -0.82 16.08
N GLN A 110 -14.30 -1.89 15.30
CA GLN A 110 -14.12 -3.28 15.72
C GLN A 110 -12.83 -3.90 15.16
N LEU A 111 -12.04 -3.12 14.40
CA LEU A 111 -10.75 -3.51 13.83
C LEU A 111 -9.59 -3.35 14.82
#